data_AF-A0A8S1NY45-F1
#
_entry.id   AF-A0A8S1NY45-F1
#
_cell.length_a   1.000
_cell.length_b   1.000
_cell.length_c   1.000
_cell.angle_alpha   90.00
_cell.angle_beta   90.00
_cell.angle_gamma   90.00
#
_symmetry.space_group_name_H-M   'P 1'
#
loop_
_entity.id
_entity.type
_entity.pdbx_description
1 polymer ?
#
loop_
_entity_poly.entity_id
_entity_poly.type
_entity_poly.pdbx_seq_one_letter_code
_entity_poly.pdbx_strand_id
1 'polypeptide(L)'
;MDFIASFDKFGAVYKPKIKQEQNNYQTVLGGIISILIYLVSFIYFCYKIYQFGKNEVNPIQSIAYEYTENLLINDIGDFLSFQILGTQINPFNKTAQVLVPMIIYQGTEMTDSVFIPYENIYKNEEINFETQLYTPKNLSLQNGEGDYPHKILIGLQVCNSKQHRNCADDTIIDQFFNQNNLLIKTTVITEQYNSFQRSINNMSTELIFAIDRTTTFYQRLIMQAQLLEIDDGPLLPAYNSRWIFSDSLVQTQSLGPSFKTDFSAMFITELSMSFVTQKKVVQYIKVAQVLADVGSIFSSLMLFSIIISSFNEFLMEQELIQQVIEIYYPQFSKLQLKRLFNFGPISEVRFQGKTVDLEQFQKFYKNAKTIAKNKLTVHSNIYQTSRLQFAIQGLIAREALKKLKSQGIKLNLNYDNTFKSPRENQVQASKSPVIEYQEIEDHINLQFIDEDFDLFEQEDNQQHDKQKIIDEIQVQNLQ
;
A
#
# COMPACT_ATOMS: atom_id res chain seq x y z
N MET A 1 -27.06 -27.62 3.94
CA MET A 1 -26.56 -26.56 4.83
C MET A 1 -25.10 -26.81 5.22
N ASP A 2 -24.71 -28.07 5.37
CA ASP A 2 -23.35 -28.50 5.74
C ASP A 2 -22.25 -28.01 4.79
N PHE A 3 -22.53 -27.82 3.51
CA PHE A 3 -21.58 -27.24 2.54
C PHE A 3 -21.17 -25.81 2.91
N ILE A 4 -22.11 -24.97 3.36
CA ILE A 4 -21.81 -23.57 3.74
C ILE A 4 -21.05 -23.56 5.07
N ALA A 5 -21.40 -24.43 6.01
CA ALA A 5 -20.65 -24.60 7.26
C ALA A 5 -19.20 -25.04 7.00
N SER A 6 -18.93 -25.85 5.97
CA SER A 6 -17.56 -26.27 5.64
C SER A 6 -16.62 -25.13 5.22
N PHE A 7 -17.16 -24.00 4.76
CA PHE A 7 -16.40 -22.79 4.45
C PHE A 7 -16.13 -21.90 5.67
N ASP A 8 -16.68 -22.22 6.84
CA ASP A 8 -16.40 -21.53 8.09
C ASP A 8 -14.95 -21.83 8.53
N LYS A 9 -14.05 -20.96 8.09
CA LYS A 9 -12.64 -20.95 8.55
C LYS A 9 -12.50 -20.35 9.95
N PHE A 10 -13.57 -19.79 10.49
CA PHE A 10 -13.64 -19.14 11.81
C PHE A 10 -14.47 -19.96 12.80
N GLY A 11 -14.74 -21.22 12.47
CA GLY A 11 -15.42 -22.16 13.35
C GLY A 11 -14.66 -22.35 14.65
N ALA A 12 -15.38 -22.34 15.77
CA ALA A 12 -14.78 -22.56 17.07
C ALA A 12 -14.38 -24.04 17.21
N VAL A 13 -13.13 -24.30 17.55
CA VAL A 13 -12.69 -25.65 17.91
C VAL A 13 -12.90 -25.80 19.41
N TYR A 14 -13.92 -26.55 19.83
CA TYR A 14 -13.98 -26.96 21.23
C TYR A 14 -12.81 -27.89 21.51
N LYS A 15 -11.88 -27.45 22.34
CA LYS A 15 -10.78 -28.27 22.83
C LYS A 15 -11.10 -28.70 24.26
N PRO A 16 -11.81 -29.82 24.48
CA PRO A 16 -11.77 -30.43 25.80
C PRO A 16 -10.30 -30.74 26.10
N LYS A 17 -9.85 -30.54 27.36
CA LYS A 17 -8.44 -30.76 27.78
C LYS A 17 -7.96 -32.23 27.66
N ILE A 18 -8.72 -33.12 27.02
CA ILE A 18 -8.34 -34.49 26.71
C ILE A 18 -8.20 -34.59 25.18
N LYS A 19 -7.01 -34.95 24.71
CA LYS A 19 -6.76 -35.28 23.31
C LYS A 19 -7.68 -36.42 22.88
N GLN A 20 -8.69 -36.15 22.06
CA GLN A 20 -9.12 -37.00 20.95
C GLN A 20 -10.18 -36.29 20.10
N GLU A 21 -9.86 -36.21 18.80
CA GLU A 21 -10.65 -35.76 17.64
C GLU A 21 -11.42 -34.42 17.77
N GLN A 22 -10.96 -33.46 16.95
CA GLN A 22 -11.48 -32.10 16.85
C GLN A 22 -12.81 -32.10 16.10
N ASN A 23 -13.93 -32.10 16.82
CA ASN A 23 -15.19 -31.69 16.21
C ASN A 23 -15.19 -30.17 16.11
N ASN A 24 -14.82 -29.64 14.94
CA ASN A 24 -14.91 -28.22 14.64
C ASN A 24 -16.39 -27.82 14.68
N TYR A 25 -16.76 -26.93 15.60
CA TYR A 25 -18.09 -26.35 15.58
C TYR A 25 -18.11 -25.25 14.52
N GLN A 26 -18.56 -25.63 13.32
CA GLN A 26 -18.71 -24.74 12.18
C GLN A 26 -20.14 -24.23 12.10
N THR A 27 -20.30 -22.92 11.94
CA THR A 27 -21.60 -22.28 11.85
C THR A 27 -21.89 -21.88 10.41
N VAL A 28 -23.15 -21.99 9.98
CA VAL A 28 -23.60 -21.48 8.67
C VAL A 28 -23.33 -19.97 8.56
N LEU A 29 -23.51 -19.23 9.66
CA LEU A 29 -23.23 -17.79 9.74
C LEU A 29 -21.74 -17.48 9.52
N GLY A 30 -20.84 -18.20 10.20
CA GLY A 30 -19.39 -18.05 10.04
C GLY A 30 -18.92 -18.41 8.63
N GLY A 31 -19.55 -19.41 8.00
CA GLY A 31 -19.35 -19.74 6.60
C GLY A 31 -19.73 -18.59 5.65
N ILE A 32 -20.90 -17.97 5.84
CA ILE A 32 -21.36 -16.82 5.04
C ILE A 32 -20.39 -15.63 5.21
N ILE A 33 -19.98 -15.33 6.44
CA ILE A 33 -19.04 -14.23 6.71
C ILE A 33 -17.68 -14.50 6.06
N SER A 34 -17.17 -15.74 6.16
CA SER A 34 -15.92 -16.16 5.51
C SER A 34 -15.97 -15.93 4.00
N ILE A 35 -17.03 -16.36 3.33
CA ILE A 35 -17.23 -16.18 1.89
C ILE A 35 -17.25 -14.69 1.52
N LEU A 36 -17.96 -13.87 2.30
CA LEU A 36 -18.07 -12.43 2.05
C LEU A 36 -16.70 -11.74 2.17
N ILE A 37 -15.91 -12.10 3.18
CA ILE A 37 -14.54 -11.57 3.35
C ILE A 37 -13.65 -11.96 2.17
N TYR A 38 -13.69 -13.22 1.72
CA TYR A 38 -12.91 -13.65 0.55
C TYR A 38 -13.36 -12.94 -0.73
N LEU A 39 -14.67 -12.76 -0.93
CA LEU A 39 -15.21 -12.06 -2.10
C LEU A 39 -14.74 -10.60 -2.13
N VAL A 40 -14.87 -9.87 -1.01
CA VAL A 40 -14.43 -8.47 -0.91
C VAL A 40 -12.93 -8.35 -1.13
N SER A 41 -12.14 -9.27 -0.56
CA SER A 41 -10.68 -9.32 -0.76
C SER A 41 -10.31 -9.57 -2.22
N PHE A 42 -11.02 -10.47 -2.90
CA PHE A 42 -10.79 -10.78 -4.31
C PHE A 42 -11.17 -9.61 -5.23
N ILE A 43 -12.31 -8.96 -4.97
CA ILE A 43 -12.72 -7.75 -5.70
C ILE A 43 -11.66 -6.66 -5.53
N TYR A 44 -11.18 -6.45 -4.31
CA TYR A 44 -10.14 -5.46 -4.03
C TYR A 44 -8.81 -5.80 -4.73
N PHE A 45 -8.41 -7.08 -4.74
CA PHE A 45 -7.25 -7.55 -5.49
C PHE A 45 -7.39 -7.25 -6.99
N CYS A 46 -8.52 -7.62 -7.61
CA CYS A 46 -8.78 -7.33 -9.02
C CYS A 46 -8.74 -5.83 -9.31
N TYR A 47 -9.31 -5.01 -8.42
CA TYR A 47 -9.29 -3.56 -8.53
C TYR A 47 -7.86 -2.98 -8.48
N LYS A 48 -7.02 -3.46 -7.56
CA LYS A 48 -5.63 -3.02 -7.45
C LYS A 48 -4.76 -3.46 -8.63
N ILE A 49 -4.95 -4.67 -9.13
CA ILE A 49 -4.28 -5.14 -10.36
C ILE A 49 -4.74 -4.33 -11.57
N TYR A 50 -6.03 -3.98 -11.65
CA TYR A 50 -6.55 -3.13 -12.72
C TYR A 50 -5.94 -1.72 -12.69
N GLN A 51 -5.89 -1.07 -11.52
CA GLN A 51 -5.22 0.24 -11.37
C GLN A 51 -3.73 0.17 -11.73
N PHE A 52 -3.06 -0.90 -11.30
CA PHE A 52 -1.66 -1.15 -11.65
C PHE A 52 -1.48 -1.26 -13.17
N GLY A 53 -2.33 -2.04 -13.85
CA GLY A 53 -2.29 -2.18 -15.32
C GLY A 53 -2.56 -0.87 -16.07
N LYS A 54 -3.31 0.06 -15.48
CA LYS A 54 -3.56 1.40 -16.04
C LYS A 54 -2.52 2.46 -15.69
N ASN A 55 -1.50 2.12 -14.89
CA ASN A 55 -0.52 3.09 -14.38
C ASN A 55 -1.15 4.26 -13.60
N GLU A 56 -2.33 4.05 -13.00
CA GLU A 56 -3.04 5.05 -12.20
C GLU A 56 -2.51 5.13 -10.75
N VAL A 57 -1.44 4.40 -10.44
CA VAL A 57 -0.80 4.42 -9.13
C VAL A 57 0.32 5.45 -9.13
N ASN A 58 0.25 6.40 -8.19
CA ASN A 58 1.22 7.48 -8.07
C ASN A 58 2.64 6.91 -7.89
N PRO A 59 3.60 7.32 -8.73
CA PRO A 59 4.98 6.93 -8.53
C PRO A 59 5.59 7.66 -7.32
N ILE A 60 6.57 7.02 -6.71
CA ILE A 60 7.40 7.63 -5.67
C ILE A 60 8.39 8.55 -6.38
N GLN A 61 8.50 9.79 -5.91
CA GLN A 61 9.40 10.79 -6.48
C GLN A 61 10.33 11.33 -5.40
N SER A 62 11.61 11.46 -5.72
CA SER A 62 12.57 12.17 -4.90
C SER A 62 13.35 13.17 -5.75
N ILE A 63 13.66 14.32 -5.14
CA ILE A 63 14.46 15.37 -5.76
C ILE A 63 15.60 15.69 -4.79
N ALA A 64 16.83 15.62 -5.28
CA ALA A 64 18.03 16.04 -4.58
C ALA A 64 18.72 17.13 -5.41
N TYR A 65 19.43 18.02 -4.73
CA TYR A 65 20.29 19.03 -5.37
C TYR A 65 21.73 18.60 -5.19
N GLU A 66 22.45 18.54 -6.30
CA GLU A 66 23.85 18.12 -6.33
C GLU A 66 24.69 19.23 -6.94
N TYR A 67 25.94 19.31 -6.50
CA TYR A 67 26.93 20.15 -7.14
C TYR A 67 27.70 19.26 -8.12
N THR A 68 27.60 19.57 -9.42
CA THR A 68 28.24 18.80 -10.49
C THR A 68 29.18 19.70 -11.26
N GLU A 69 30.42 19.27 -11.46
CA GLU A 69 31.42 19.95 -12.29
C GLU A 69 31.61 19.19 -13.60
N ASN A 70 32.05 19.87 -14.65
CA ASN A 70 32.38 19.29 -15.97
C ASN A 70 31.28 18.46 -16.63
N LEU A 71 30.01 18.72 -16.30
CA LEU A 71 28.86 18.26 -17.06
C LEU A 71 28.87 18.95 -18.43
N LEU A 72 28.85 18.14 -19.48
CA LEU A 72 28.69 18.56 -20.87
C LEU A 72 27.38 18.01 -21.42
N ILE A 73 26.50 18.91 -21.87
CA ILE A 73 25.28 18.55 -22.59
C ILE A 73 25.47 19.00 -24.04
N ASN A 74 25.61 18.03 -24.93
CA ASN A 74 25.79 18.24 -26.37
C ASN A 74 24.46 18.23 -27.10
N ASP A 75 24.43 18.96 -28.23
CA ASP A 75 23.30 18.98 -29.16
C ASP A 75 21.97 19.25 -28.45
N ILE A 76 21.97 20.35 -27.70
CA ILE A 76 20.76 20.82 -27.06
C ILE A 76 19.84 21.21 -28.20
N GLY A 77 18.68 20.53 -28.30
CA GLY A 77 17.66 20.82 -29.32
C GLY A 77 17.15 22.27 -29.26
N ASP A 78 16.04 22.57 -29.94
CA ASP A 78 15.52 23.95 -30.06
C ASP A 78 15.02 24.54 -28.71
N PHE A 79 15.92 24.85 -27.77
CA PHE A 79 15.60 25.30 -26.41
C PHE A 79 15.62 26.82 -26.26
N LEU A 80 16.18 27.54 -27.23
CA LEU A 80 16.31 28.97 -27.22
C LEU A 80 15.93 29.51 -28.59
N SER A 81 15.14 30.58 -28.63
CA SER A 81 14.84 31.26 -29.89
C SER A 81 14.59 32.75 -29.68
N PHE A 82 14.82 33.50 -30.76
CA PHE A 82 14.73 34.95 -30.78
C PHE A 82 13.82 35.37 -31.94
N GLN A 83 12.72 36.04 -31.62
CA GLN A 83 11.76 36.52 -32.60
C GLN A 83 11.70 38.04 -32.58
N ILE A 84 11.74 38.68 -33.75
CA ILE A 84 11.53 40.13 -33.85
C ILE A 84 10.05 40.40 -34.11
N LEU A 85 9.47 41.32 -33.33
CA LEU A 85 8.06 41.68 -33.35
C LEU A 85 7.90 43.19 -33.61
N GLY A 86 6.72 43.58 -34.12
CA GLY A 86 6.38 44.99 -34.34
C GLY A 86 6.96 45.60 -35.62
N THR A 87 7.51 44.78 -36.51
CA THR A 87 8.10 45.21 -37.78
C THR A 87 7.48 44.51 -38.98
N GLN A 88 7.38 45.22 -40.10
CA GLN A 88 7.08 44.63 -41.42
C GLN A 88 8.35 44.31 -42.22
N ILE A 89 9.51 44.80 -41.77
CA ILE A 89 10.79 44.56 -42.40
C ILE A 89 11.36 43.30 -41.77
N ASN A 90 11.54 42.23 -42.56
CA ASN A 90 12.19 41.02 -42.07
C ASN A 90 13.68 41.31 -41.82
N PRO A 91 14.14 41.29 -40.55
CA PRO A 91 15.51 41.66 -40.21
C PRO A 91 16.54 40.64 -40.69
N PHE A 92 16.13 39.40 -40.95
CA PHE A 92 17.00 38.29 -41.34
C PHE A 92 16.94 37.98 -42.85
N ASN A 93 16.39 38.88 -43.67
CA ASN A 93 16.22 38.65 -45.10
C ASN A 93 17.56 38.33 -45.81
N LYS A 94 17.64 37.22 -46.56
CA LYS A 94 18.87 36.74 -47.23
C LYS A 94 19.55 37.77 -48.15
N THR A 95 18.79 38.68 -48.77
CA THR A 95 19.31 39.65 -49.73
C THR A 95 19.47 41.06 -49.17
N ALA A 96 18.83 41.35 -48.03
CA ALA A 96 18.81 42.67 -47.41
C ALA A 96 18.73 42.52 -45.87
N GLN A 97 19.83 42.05 -45.27
CA GLN A 97 19.90 41.78 -43.83
C GLN A 97 20.01 43.08 -43.05
N VAL A 98 19.17 43.23 -42.04
CA VAL A 98 19.27 44.32 -41.05
C VAL A 98 19.99 43.81 -39.81
N LEU A 99 19.66 42.60 -39.36
CA LEU A 99 20.27 41.94 -38.20
C LEU A 99 21.03 40.69 -38.62
N VAL A 100 22.23 40.54 -38.06
CA VAL A 100 23.09 39.38 -38.25
C VAL A 100 23.24 38.68 -36.90
N PRO A 101 22.77 37.42 -36.78
CA PRO A 101 23.04 36.62 -35.59
C PRO A 101 24.53 36.22 -35.54
N MET A 102 25.09 36.21 -34.34
CA MET A 102 26.46 35.83 -34.06
C MET A 102 26.52 34.94 -32.83
N ILE A 103 27.38 33.92 -32.86
CA ILE A 103 27.65 33.03 -31.71
C ILE A 103 29.15 33.12 -31.41
N ILE A 104 29.48 33.36 -30.14
CA ILE A 104 30.86 33.39 -29.63
C ILE A 104 30.96 32.40 -28.47
N TYR A 105 31.92 31.49 -28.55
CA TYR A 105 32.28 30.59 -27.46
C TYR A 105 33.43 31.20 -26.64
N GLN A 106 33.30 31.20 -25.31
CA GLN A 106 34.32 31.65 -24.36
C GLN A 106 34.65 30.51 -23.39
N GLY A 107 35.94 30.16 -23.23
CA GLY A 107 36.42 29.10 -22.34
C GLY A 107 37.93 29.15 -22.07
N THR A 108 38.41 28.38 -21.08
CA THR A 108 39.79 28.39 -20.57
C THR A 108 40.85 27.84 -21.52
N GLU A 109 40.48 26.93 -22.43
CA GLU A 109 41.39 26.35 -23.45
C GLU A 109 41.05 26.74 -24.90
N MET A 110 40.03 27.57 -25.12
CA MET A 110 39.75 28.14 -26.45
C MET A 110 40.39 29.53 -26.55
N THR A 111 41.70 29.55 -26.81
CA THR A 111 42.44 30.76 -27.19
C THR A 111 41.92 31.40 -28.48
N ASP A 112 41.06 30.70 -29.23
CA ASP A 112 40.35 31.23 -30.38
C ASP A 112 38.86 31.29 -30.05
N SER A 113 38.31 32.49 -29.93
CA SER A 113 36.87 32.70 -30.06
C SER A 113 36.46 32.14 -31.42
N VAL A 114 35.86 30.94 -31.45
CA VAL A 114 35.38 30.35 -32.70
C VAL A 114 34.12 31.12 -33.09
N PHE A 115 34.28 32.04 -34.03
CA PHE A 115 33.15 32.67 -34.70
C PHE A 115 32.55 31.64 -35.65
N ILE A 116 31.30 31.24 -35.43
CA ILE A 116 30.56 30.52 -36.47
C ILE A 116 30.28 31.52 -37.59
N PRO A 117 30.84 31.34 -38.80
CA PRO A 117 30.62 32.27 -39.89
C PRO A 117 29.14 32.31 -40.26
N TYR A 118 28.61 33.52 -40.52
CA TYR A 118 27.20 33.80 -40.81
C TYR A 118 26.59 32.86 -41.86
N GLU A 119 27.38 32.40 -42.84
CA GLU A 119 26.94 31.50 -43.91
C GLU A 119 26.48 30.12 -43.42
N ASN A 120 26.97 29.67 -42.26
CA ASN A 120 26.57 28.38 -41.68
C ASN A 120 25.18 28.46 -41.02
N ILE A 121 24.85 29.59 -40.41
CA ILE A 121 23.54 29.83 -39.76
C ILE A 121 22.40 29.70 -40.79
N TYR A 122 22.57 30.29 -41.98
CA TYR A 122 21.57 30.22 -43.05
C TYR A 122 21.49 28.86 -43.75
N LYS A 123 22.52 28.01 -43.63
CA LYS A 123 22.54 26.65 -44.18
C LYS A 123 21.86 25.63 -43.26
N ASN A 124 21.85 25.89 -41.94
CA ASN A 124 21.32 24.99 -40.93
C ASN A 124 19.81 25.16 -40.63
N GLU A 125 19.10 25.96 -41.44
CA GLU A 125 17.68 26.28 -41.22
C GLU A 125 17.41 26.84 -39.81
N GLU A 126 18.37 27.60 -39.27
CA GLU A 126 18.24 28.24 -37.96
C GLU A 126 17.36 29.49 -38.01
N ILE A 127 17.01 29.97 -39.21
CA ILE A 127 16.20 31.19 -39.42
C ILE A 127 14.92 30.83 -40.17
N ASN A 128 13.79 31.12 -39.55
CA ASN A 128 12.50 31.15 -40.21
C ASN A 128 12.18 32.58 -40.65
N PHE A 129 12.19 32.80 -41.97
CA PHE A 129 11.98 34.11 -42.58
C PHE A 129 10.53 34.60 -42.48
N GLU A 130 9.54 33.70 -42.42
CA GLU A 130 8.14 34.09 -42.36
C GLU A 130 7.78 34.63 -40.97
N THR A 131 8.29 33.97 -39.93
CA THR A 131 8.02 34.34 -38.53
C THR A 131 9.08 35.26 -37.94
N GLN A 132 10.13 35.60 -38.70
CA GLN A 132 11.28 36.40 -38.24
C GLN A 132 11.91 35.81 -36.97
N LEU A 133 12.07 34.49 -36.96
CA LEU A 133 12.54 33.70 -35.82
C LEU A 133 13.95 33.17 -36.10
N TYR A 134 14.85 33.33 -35.15
CA TYR A 134 16.17 32.72 -35.12
C TYR A 134 16.27 31.73 -33.97
N THR A 135 16.59 30.48 -34.27
CA THR A 135 16.75 29.36 -33.33
C THR A 135 18.16 28.80 -33.50
N PRO A 136 19.12 29.16 -32.62
CA PRO A 136 20.47 28.60 -32.68
C PRO A 136 20.45 27.08 -32.46
N LYS A 137 21.17 26.34 -33.30
CA LYS A 137 21.28 24.88 -33.24
C LYS A 137 22.71 24.43 -32.92
N ASN A 138 22.87 23.15 -32.57
CA ASN A 138 24.16 22.52 -32.26
C ASN A 138 24.92 23.24 -31.12
N LEU A 139 24.17 23.74 -30.13
CA LEU A 139 24.77 24.34 -28.95
C LEU A 139 25.16 23.24 -27.95
N SER A 140 26.38 23.30 -27.46
CA SER A 140 26.87 22.45 -26.38
C SER A 140 27.14 23.29 -25.15
N LEU A 141 26.47 23.00 -24.03
CA LEU A 141 26.72 23.68 -22.77
C LEU A 141 27.54 22.83 -21.84
N GLN A 142 28.54 23.46 -21.25
CA GLN A 142 29.40 22.88 -20.24
C GLN A 142 29.38 23.77 -19.01
N ASN A 143 29.25 23.19 -17.82
CA ASN A 143 29.60 23.92 -16.60
C ASN A 143 31.13 23.83 -16.44
N GLY A 144 31.78 24.97 -16.22
CA GLY A 144 33.24 25.03 -16.26
C GLY A 144 33.93 24.22 -15.15
N GLU A 145 35.25 24.15 -15.23
CA GLU A 145 36.11 23.70 -14.12
C GLU A 145 36.61 24.95 -13.38
N GLY A 146 36.30 25.08 -12.08
CA GLY A 146 36.73 26.22 -11.26
C GLY A 146 36.03 27.56 -11.58
N ASP A 147 36.77 28.67 -11.47
CA ASP A 147 36.23 30.06 -11.51
C ASP A 147 35.81 30.56 -12.91
N TYR A 148 36.04 29.79 -13.98
CA TYR A 148 35.81 30.23 -15.36
C TYR A 148 34.80 29.31 -16.08
N PRO A 149 33.48 29.60 -15.97
CA PRO A 149 32.47 28.82 -16.68
C PRO A 149 32.61 28.98 -18.20
N HIS A 150 32.42 27.89 -18.95
CA HIS A 150 32.19 27.98 -20.39
C HIS A 150 30.94 28.80 -20.64
N LYS A 151 31.08 29.84 -21.47
CA LYS A 151 29.99 30.76 -21.80
C LYS A 151 29.80 30.81 -23.29
N ILE A 152 28.55 30.86 -23.72
CA ILE A 152 28.19 31.12 -25.10
C ILE A 152 27.53 32.48 -25.14
N LEU A 153 28.08 33.40 -25.93
CA LEU A 153 27.43 34.68 -26.20
C LEU A 153 26.73 34.59 -27.54
N ILE A 154 25.42 34.82 -27.53
CA ILE A 154 24.61 34.91 -28.75
C ILE A 154 24.21 36.37 -28.93
N GLY A 155 24.73 37.00 -29.98
CA GLY A 155 24.48 38.39 -30.30
C GLY A 155 23.58 38.56 -31.52
N LEU A 156 22.81 39.65 -31.55
CA LEU A 156 22.21 40.18 -32.76
C LEU A 156 22.86 41.53 -33.10
N GLN A 157 23.66 41.54 -34.17
CA GLN A 157 24.40 42.69 -34.63
C GLN A 157 23.64 43.43 -35.73
N VAL A 158 23.79 44.76 -35.81
CA VAL A 158 23.36 45.49 -37.01
C VAL A 158 24.30 45.11 -38.17
N CYS A 159 23.73 44.78 -39.33
CA CYS A 159 24.51 44.43 -40.50
C CYS A 159 25.39 45.59 -40.94
N ASN A 160 26.67 45.31 -41.18
CA ASN A 160 27.63 46.28 -41.69
C ASN A 160 28.23 45.76 -43.00
N SER A 161 28.04 46.49 -44.09
CA SER A 161 28.50 46.12 -45.43
C SER A 161 30.02 45.95 -45.55
N LYS A 162 30.79 46.50 -44.61
CA LYS A 162 32.26 46.29 -44.54
C LYS A 162 32.63 44.89 -44.05
N GLN A 163 31.79 44.26 -43.23
CA GLN A 163 32.07 42.99 -42.55
C GLN A 163 31.22 41.84 -43.09
N HIS A 164 30.04 42.13 -43.61
CA HIS A 164 29.04 41.13 -44.01
C HIS A 164 28.57 41.38 -45.45
N ARG A 165 28.23 40.29 -46.14
CA ARG A 165 27.62 40.34 -47.48
C ARG A 165 26.10 40.47 -47.33
N ASN A 166 25.44 41.10 -48.30
CA ASN A 166 23.97 41.23 -48.38
C ASN A 166 23.31 42.04 -47.26
N CYS A 167 24.01 43.04 -46.70
CA CYS A 167 23.37 44.00 -45.81
C CYS A 167 22.35 44.86 -46.56
N ALA A 168 21.27 45.22 -45.87
CA ALA A 168 20.32 46.21 -46.35
C ALA A 168 20.98 47.59 -46.46
N ASP A 169 20.43 48.45 -47.32
CA ASP A 169 20.86 49.85 -47.41
C ASP A 169 20.55 50.60 -46.11
N ASP A 170 21.33 51.63 -45.81
CA ASP A 170 21.17 52.45 -44.60
C ASP A 170 19.74 52.99 -44.44
N THR A 171 19.05 53.26 -45.56
CA THR A 171 17.65 53.72 -45.56
C THR A 171 16.68 52.67 -45.01
N ILE A 172 16.87 51.38 -45.33
CA ILE A 172 16.05 50.27 -44.85
C ILE A 172 16.37 50.00 -43.38
N ILE A 173 17.66 50.09 -43.01
CA ILE A 173 18.12 49.96 -41.63
C ILE A 173 17.47 51.06 -40.76
N ASP A 174 17.49 52.31 -41.21
CA ASP A 174 16.86 53.42 -40.52
C ASP A 174 15.33 53.25 -40.43
N GLN A 175 14.69 52.79 -41.51
CA GLN A 175 13.25 52.49 -41.50
C GLN A 175 12.89 51.39 -40.49
N PHE A 176 13.72 50.37 -40.33
CA PHE A 176 13.52 49.31 -39.35
C PHE A 176 13.55 49.84 -37.91
N PHE A 177 14.52 50.70 -37.56
CA PHE A 177 14.61 51.27 -36.20
C PHE A 177 13.62 52.40 -35.93
N ASN A 178 13.11 53.07 -36.97
CA ASN A 178 12.11 54.13 -36.83
C ASN A 178 10.68 53.61 -36.69
N GLN A 179 10.47 52.29 -36.63
CA GLN A 179 9.16 51.69 -36.39
C GLN A 179 8.75 51.78 -34.92
N ASN A 180 7.49 52.13 -34.69
CA ASN A 180 6.92 52.15 -33.34
C ASN A 180 6.77 50.70 -32.82
N ASN A 181 7.30 50.42 -31.63
CA ASN A 181 7.22 49.13 -30.94
C ASN A 181 8.07 48.00 -31.54
N LEU A 182 9.33 48.27 -31.89
CA LEU A 182 10.28 47.21 -32.22
C LEU A 182 10.63 46.40 -30.97
N LEU A 183 10.19 45.14 -30.91
CA LEU A 183 10.41 44.25 -29.77
C LEU A 183 11.19 43.01 -30.19
N ILE A 184 12.00 42.47 -29.28
CA ILE A 184 12.56 41.12 -29.38
C ILE A 184 11.89 40.24 -28.34
N LYS A 185 11.38 39.09 -28.78
CA LYS A 185 10.88 38.02 -27.92
C LYS A 185 11.92 36.90 -27.86
N THR A 186 12.47 36.67 -26.68
CA THR A 186 13.30 35.52 -26.38
C THR A 186 12.42 34.42 -25.79
N THR A 187 12.43 33.23 -26.39
CA THR A 187 11.72 32.05 -25.84
C THR A 187 12.75 31.06 -25.34
N VAL A 188 12.65 30.67 -24.07
CA VAL A 188 13.45 29.62 -23.45
C VAL A 188 12.55 28.42 -23.18
N ILE A 189 12.92 27.24 -23.66
CA ILE A 189 12.19 26.00 -23.44
C ILE A 189 12.94 25.16 -22.41
N THR A 190 12.24 24.79 -21.34
CA THR A 190 12.68 23.82 -20.35
C THR A 190 11.84 22.55 -20.44
N GLU A 191 12.36 21.45 -19.94
CA GLU A 191 11.75 20.13 -19.98
C GLU A 191 11.31 19.71 -18.57
N GLN A 192 10.05 19.31 -18.42
CA GLN A 192 9.52 18.76 -17.18
C GLN A 192 8.96 17.36 -17.40
N TYR A 193 9.43 16.41 -16.60
CA TYR A 193 8.89 15.05 -16.65
C TYR A 193 7.56 14.95 -15.91
N ASN A 194 6.52 14.57 -16.65
CA ASN A 194 5.20 14.27 -16.12
C ASN A 194 5.12 12.77 -15.75
N SER A 195 5.19 12.49 -14.45
CA SER A 195 5.17 11.12 -13.93
C SER A 195 3.81 10.41 -14.10
N PHE A 196 2.73 11.12 -14.41
CA PHE A 196 1.44 10.50 -14.72
C PHE A 196 1.36 10.05 -16.19
N GLN A 197 1.79 10.92 -17.11
CA GLN A 197 1.78 10.66 -18.55
C GLN A 197 3.01 9.84 -19.01
N ARG A 198 4.02 9.70 -18.15
CA ARG A 198 5.33 9.09 -18.46
C ARG A 198 6.03 9.77 -19.65
N SER A 199 5.78 11.07 -19.82
CA SER A 199 6.28 11.86 -20.93
C SER A 199 7.00 13.09 -20.42
N ILE A 200 7.83 13.66 -21.29
CA ILE A 200 8.49 14.93 -21.04
C ILE A 200 7.71 15.99 -21.75
N ASN A 201 7.33 17.01 -20.99
CA ASN A 201 6.54 18.12 -21.46
C ASN A 201 7.44 19.34 -21.50
N ASN A 202 7.37 20.08 -22.61
CA ASN A 202 8.13 21.30 -22.80
C ASN A 202 7.37 22.47 -22.18
N MET A 203 8.07 23.27 -21.38
CA MET A 203 7.57 24.50 -20.77
C MET A 203 8.33 25.66 -21.38
N SER A 204 7.61 26.65 -21.93
CA SER A 204 8.22 27.81 -22.57
C SER A 204 8.09 29.05 -21.69
N THR A 205 9.22 29.71 -21.42
CA THR A 205 9.28 31.04 -20.81
C THR A 205 9.55 32.06 -21.91
N GLU A 206 8.63 33.00 -22.10
CA GLU A 206 8.77 34.10 -23.05
C GLU A 206 9.21 35.38 -22.34
N LEU A 207 10.21 36.05 -22.90
CA LEU A 207 10.74 37.33 -22.42
C LEU A 207 10.67 38.33 -23.56
N ILE A 208 10.17 39.54 -23.32
CA ILE A 208 9.97 40.54 -24.37
C ILE A 208 10.70 41.83 -23.98
N PHE A 209 11.53 42.33 -24.90
CA PHE A 209 12.34 43.53 -24.70
C PHE A 209 12.15 44.50 -25.84
N ALA A 210 12.17 45.80 -25.55
CA ALA A 210 12.21 46.82 -26.59
C ALA A 210 13.63 46.98 -27.11
N ILE A 211 13.79 47.02 -28.43
CA ILE A 211 15.07 47.22 -29.09
C ILE A 211 15.23 48.70 -29.42
N ASP A 212 16.40 49.25 -29.11
CA ASP A 212 16.80 50.59 -29.52
C ASP A 212 18.16 50.53 -30.24
N ARG A 213 18.39 51.48 -31.14
CA ARG A 213 19.65 51.63 -31.85
C ARG A 213 20.74 52.19 -30.95
N THR A 214 20.44 52.88 -29.85
CA THR A 214 21.48 53.54 -29.03
C THR A 214 22.02 52.66 -27.90
N THR A 215 21.23 51.71 -27.41
CA THR A 215 21.57 50.84 -26.29
C THR A 215 21.81 49.40 -26.74
N THR A 216 22.53 48.64 -25.91
CA THR A 216 22.68 47.20 -26.08
C THR A 216 21.96 46.52 -24.94
N PHE A 217 21.01 45.67 -25.24
CA PHE A 217 20.35 44.86 -24.22
C PHE A 217 21.16 43.59 -23.97
N TYR A 218 21.45 43.33 -22.69
CA TYR A 218 22.20 42.15 -22.27
C TYR A 218 21.31 41.28 -21.37
N GLN A 219 21.16 40.04 -21.76
CA GLN A 219 20.48 38.99 -21.02
C GLN A 219 21.51 37.94 -20.63
N ARG A 220 21.45 37.47 -19.39
CA ARG A 220 22.16 36.28 -18.92
C ARG A 220 21.15 35.19 -18.62
N LEU A 221 21.33 34.05 -19.26
CA LEU A 221 20.53 32.85 -19.15
C LEU A 221 21.40 31.75 -18.53
N ILE A 222 21.07 31.35 -17.30
CA ILE A 222 21.75 30.28 -16.59
C ILE A 222 20.81 29.07 -16.58
N MET A 223 21.13 28.06 -17.36
CA MET A 223 20.34 26.84 -17.47
C MET A 223 20.64 25.89 -16.30
N GLN A 224 19.61 25.32 -15.68
CA GLN A 224 19.76 24.30 -14.66
C GLN A 224 19.53 22.91 -15.25
N ALA A 225 20.57 22.07 -15.19
CA ALA A 225 20.49 20.69 -15.62
C ALA A 225 19.87 19.79 -14.53
N GLN A 226 19.07 18.82 -14.96
CA GLN A 226 18.48 17.79 -14.13
C GLN A 226 18.80 16.41 -14.69
N LEU A 227 19.39 15.55 -13.86
CA LEU A 227 19.48 14.11 -14.10
C LEU A 227 18.14 13.49 -13.72
N LEU A 228 17.40 13.03 -14.72
CA LEU A 228 16.15 12.31 -14.56
C LEU A 228 16.43 10.80 -14.60
N GLU A 229 16.23 10.11 -13.49
CA GLU A 229 16.32 8.64 -13.38
C GLU A 229 14.91 8.07 -13.22
N ILE A 230 14.46 7.26 -14.18
CA ILE A 230 13.14 6.63 -14.17
C ILE A 230 13.31 5.13 -13.96
N ASP A 231 12.75 4.59 -12.88
CA ASP A 231 12.59 3.14 -12.68
C ASP A 231 11.21 2.70 -13.17
N ASP A 232 11.16 2.12 -14.36
CA ASP A 232 9.95 1.61 -15.01
C ASP A 232 9.78 0.09 -14.93
N GLY A 233 10.69 -0.58 -14.22
CA GLY A 233 10.71 -2.02 -14.12
C GLY A 233 9.55 -2.57 -13.27
N PRO A 234 8.68 -3.45 -13.82
CA PRO A 234 7.48 -3.92 -13.11
C PRO A 234 7.79 -4.83 -11.92
N LEU A 235 8.94 -5.52 -11.96
CA LEU A 235 9.36 -6.48 -10.94
C LEU A 235 10.75 -6.14 -10.37
N LEU A 236 11.74 -5.95 -11.24
CA LEU A 236 13.11 -5.58 -10.89
C LEU A 236 13.38 -4.14 -11.32
N PRO A 237 14.28 -3.41 -10.63
CA PRO A 237 14.63 -2.05 -11.05
C PRO A 237 15.18 -2.02 -12.48
N ALA A 238 14.62 -1.16 -13.32
CA ALA A 238 15.10 -0.88 -14.67
C ALA A 238 15.22 0.63 -14.82
N TYR A 239 16.44 1.13 -14.65
CA TYR A 239 16.70 2.57 -14.65
C TYR A 239 16.98 3.08 -16.06
N ASN A 240 16.19 4.05 -16.50
CA ASN A 240 16.50 4.89 -17.65
C ASN A 240 16.89 6.28 -17.15
N SER A 241 18.10 6.73 -17.48
CA SER A 241 18.61 8.03 -17.07
C SER A 241 18.84 8.95 -18.27
N ARG A 242 18.42 10.21 -18.15
CA ARG A 242 18.71 11.26 -19.12
C ARG A 242 18.90 12.61 -18.45
N TRP A 243 19.78 13.43 -19.03
CA TRP A 243 19.92 14.83 -18.65
C TRP A 243 18.90 15.68 -19.40
N ILE A 244 18.27 16.61 -18.68
CA ILE A 244 17.31 17.56 -19.22
C ILE A 244 17.55 18.95 -18.63
N PHE A 245 17.05 20.00 -19.26
CA PHE A 245 17.03 21.34 -18.65
C PHE A 245 15.73 21.54 -17.89
N SER A 246 15.74 21.49 -16.56
CA SER A 246 14.51 21.59 -15.76
C SER A 246 14.07 23.03 -15.50
N ASP A 247 15.03 23.96 -15.44
CA ASP A 247 14.78 25.35 -15.08
C ASP A 247 15.81 26.29 -15.72
N SER A 248 15.53 27.58 -15.69
CA SER A 248 16.41 28.63 -16.19
C SER A 248 16.32 29.89 -15.33
N LEU A 249 17.46 30.43 -14.92
CA LEU A 249 17.54 31.74 -14.27
C LEU A 249 17.87 32.80 -15.31
N VAL A 250 17.09 33.87 -15.33
CA VAL A 250 17.23 34.99 -16.26
C VAL A 250 17.62 36.25 -15.51
N GLN A 251 18.70 36.90 -15.94
CA GLN A 251 19.11 38.23 -15.49
C GLN A 251 19.19 39.16 -16.69
N THR A 252 18.81 40.42 -16.53
CA THR A 252 18.76 41.38 -17.64
C THR A 252 19.34 42.72 -17.23
N GLN A 253 20.00 43.39 -18.17
CA GLN A 253 20.55 44.72 -17.99
C GLN A 253 20.59 45.46 -19.34
N SER A 254 20.43 46.78 -19.29
CA SER A 254 20.65 47.65 -20.45
C SER A 254 22.05 48.25 -20.35
N LEU A 255 22.86 48.08 -21.39
CA LEU A 255 24.20 48.63 -21.49
C LEU A 255 24.17 49.92 -22.31
N GLY A 256 24.94 50.91 -21.84
CA GLY A 256 25.02 52.22 -22.46
C GLY A 256 25.80 52.21 -23.79
N PRO A 257 25.83 53.36 -24.49
CA PRO A 257 26.47 53.47 -25.81
C PRO A 257 27.96 53.12 -25.85
N SER A 258 28.67 53.29 -24.73
CA SER A 258 30.10 52.98 -24.62
C SER A 258 30.42 51.49 -24.77
N PHE A 259 29.46 50.60 -24.50
CA PHE A 259 29.67 49.17 -24.75
C PHE A 259 29.60 48.83 -26.24
N LYS A 260 28.79 49.59 -26.99
CA LYS A 260 28.53 49.36 -28.42
C LYS A 260 29.72 49.70 -29.32
N THR A 261 30.64 50.54 -28.85
CA THR A 261 31.89 50.85 -29.55
C THR A 261 32.80 49.64 -29.64
N ASP A 262 32.80 48.81 -28.59
CA ASP A 262 33.68 47.65 -28.47
C ASP A 262 32.98 46.40 -29.02
N PHE A 263 31.65 46.34 -28.92
CA PHE A 263 30.84 45.23 -29.39
C PHE A 263 29.56 45.72 -30.07
N SER A 264 29.52 45.68 -31.40
CA SER A 264 28.46 46.30 -32.23
C SER A 264 27.11 45.55 -32.20
N ALA A 265 26.82 44.76 -31.16
CA ALA A 265 25.54 44.07 -31.00
C ALA A 265 24.50 44.93 -30.28
N MET A 266 23.24 44.76 -30.64
CA MET A 266 22.12 45.43 -29.97
C MET A 266 21.46 44.56 -28.92
N PHE A 267 21.55 43.26 -29.09
CA PHE A 267 21.00 42.29 -28.16
C PHE A 267 22.03 41.19 -27.96
N ILE A 268 22.29 40.83 -26.71
CA ILE A 268 23.26 39.80 -26.34
C ILE A 268 22.62 38.90 -25.30
N THR A 269 22.69 37.60 -25.53
CA THR A 269 22.36 36.58 -24.55
C THR A 269 23.64 35.84 -24.17
N GLU A 270 24.10 36.02 -22.93
CA GLU A 270 25.08 35.13 -22.30
C GLU A 270 24.34 33.89 -21.83
N LEU A 271 24.73 32.74 -22.38
CA LEU A 271 24.21 31.44 -22.03
C LEU A 271 25.29 30.68 -21.25
N SER A 272 24.89 30.12 -20.11
CA SER A 272 25.75 29.34 -19.22
C SER A 272 24.95 28.25 -18.53
N MET A 273 25.63 27.26 -17.95
CA MET A 273 25.02 26.20 -17.16
C MET A 273 25.37 26.35 -15.68
N SER A 274 24.39 26.11 -14.81
CA SER A 274 24.58 26.10 -13.35
C SER A 274 25.46 24.93 -12.90
N PHE A 275 26.25 25.15 -11.84
CA PHE A 275 26.94 24.08 -11.11
C PHE A 275 25.99 23.27 -10.21
N VAL A 276 24.88 23.89 -9.78
CA VAL A 276 23.86 23.23 -8.98
C VAL A 276 22.90 22.50 -9.92
N THR A 277 23.03 21.19 -9.98
CA THR A 277 22.18 20.29 -10.76
C THR A 277 21.10 19.67 -9.87
N GLN A 278 20.05 19.14 -10.50
CA GLN A 278 18.97 18.44 -9.82
C GLN A 278 19.04 16.94 -10.16
N LYS A 279 18.97 16.07 -9.17
CA LYS A 279 18.76 14.63 -9.38
C LYS A 279 17.32 14.28 -9.03
N LYS A 280 16.51 13.97 -10.05
CA LYS A 280 15.11 13.55 -9.89
C LYS A 280 15.00 12.07 -10.15
N VAL A 281 14.63 11.30 -9.12
CA VAL A 281 14.36 9.86 -9.24
C VAL A 281 12.86 9.64 -9.22
N VAL A 282 12.33 8.97 -10.24
CA VAL A 282 10.93 8.57 -10.33
C VAL A 282 10.85 7.06 -10.34
N GLN A 283 10.29 6.49 -9.27
CA GLN A 283 10.11 5.06 -9.12
C GLN A 283 8.63 4.70 -9.24
N TYR A 284 8.28 3.95 -10.29
CA TYR A 284 6.94 3.41 -10.41
C TYR A 284 6.72 2.25 -9.44
N ILE A 285 5.48 2.10 -8.99
CA ILE A 285 5.09 1.03 -8.08
C ILE A 285 5.34 -0.32 -8.75
N LYS A 286 5.87 -1.27 -8.00
CA LYS A 286 6.19 -2.63 -8.48
C LYS A 286 5.05 -3.60 -8.16
N VAL A 287 4.95 -4.69 -8.92
CA VAL A 287 3.97 -5.76 -8.67
C VAL A 287 4.09 -6.29 -7.24
N ALA A 288 5.32 -6.43 -6.74
CA ALA A 288 5.57 -6.87 -5.36
C ALA A 288 4.97 -5.93 -4.30
N GLN A 289 5.00 -4.61 -4.53
CA GLN A 289 4.39 -3.64 -3.63
C GLN A 289 2.87 -3.71 -3.68
N VAL A 290 2.27 -3.86 -4.87
CA VAL A 290 0.81 -4.06 -5.01
C VAL A 290 0.36 -5.34 -4.30
N LEU A 291 1.11 -6.43 -4.44
CA LEU A 291 0.83 -7.69 -3.76
C LEU A 291 0.98 -7.56 -2.24
N ALA A 292 1.98 -6.81 -1.76
CA ALA A 292 2.15 -6.54 -0.34
C ALA A 292 0.98 -5.72 0.23
N ASP A 293 0.51 -4.70 -0.49
CA ASP A 293 -0.66 -3.91 -0.09
C ASP A 293 -1.94 -4.76 0.00
N VAL A 294 -2.18 -5.62 -0.99
CA VAL A 294 -3.30 -6.58 -0.96
C VAL A 294 -3.13 -7.56 0.19
N GLY A 295 -1.92 -8.09 0.39
CA GLY A 295 -1.58 -9.01 1.47
C GLY A 295 -1.78 -8.40 2.86
N SER A 296 -1.50 -7.11 3.02
CA SER A 296 -1.71 -6.35 4.27
C SER A 296 -3.20 -6.27 4.64
N ILE A 297 -4.07 -5.99 3.67
CA ILE A 297 -5.52 -5.98 3.88
C ILE A 297 -6.05 -7.38 4.16
N PHE A 298 -5.58 -8.38 3.42
CA PHE A 298 -5.94 -9.77 3.70
C PHE A 298 -5.54 -10.18 5.13
N SER A 299 -4.35 -9.77 5.58
CA SER A 299 -3.86 -10.02 6.94
C SER A 299 -4.71 -9.31 7.99
N SER A 300 -5.13 -8.07 7.71
CA SER A 300 -6.03 -7.30 8.58
C SER A 300 -7.42 -7.95 8.67
N LEU A 301 -7.95 -8.46 7.56
CA LEU A 301 -9.21 -9.23 7.53
C LEU A 301 -9.07 -10.57 8.29
N MET A 302 -7.91 -11.22 8.20
CA MET A 302 -7.58 -12.40 9.01
C MET A 302 -7.38 -12.09 10.50
N LEU A 303 -7.24 -10.84 10.90
CA LEU A 303 -7.28 -10.47 12.32
C LEU A 303 -8.73 -10.47 12.83
N PHE A 304 -9.68 -9.95 12.04
CA PHE A 304 -11.11 -10.01 12.38
C PHE A 304 -11.64 -11.44 12.55
N SER A 305 -11.10 -12.37 11.76
CA SER A 305 -11.30 -13.81 11.95
C SER A 305 -11.06 -14.29 13.39
N ILE A 306 -9.97 -13.85 14.02
CA ILE A 306 -9.63 -14.23 15.39
C ILE A 306 -10.70 -13.74 16.36
N ILE A 307 -11.18 -12.51 16.18
CA ILE A 307 -12.26 -11.93 17.00
C ILE A 307 -13.55 -12.73 16.85
N ILE A 308 -13.91 -13.10 15.61
CA ILE A 308 -15.10 -13.92 15.32
C ILE A 308 -14.96 -15.31 15.93
N SER A 309 -13.80 -15.94 15.81
CA SER A 309 -13.53 -17.25 16.41
C SER A 309 -13.65 -17.20 17.93
N SER A 310 -13.10 -16.17 18.59
CA SER A 310 -13.25 -15.99 20.05
C SER A 310 -14.70 -15.75 20.44
N PHE A 311 -15.47 -15.03 19.62
CA PHE A 311 -16.90 -14.83 19.86
C PHE A 311 -17.68 -16.14 19.73
N ASN A 312 -17.41 -16.93 18.69
CA ASN A 312 -18.01 -18.25 18.49
C ASN A 312 -17.67 -19.21 19.65
N GLU A 313 -16.43 -19.20 20.12
CA GLU A 313 -16.01 -20.00 21.28
C GLU A 313 -16.77 -19.60 22.54
N PHE A 314 -16.92 -18.29 22.78
CA PHE A 314 -17.72 -17.78 23.90
C PHE A 314 -19.18 -18.23 23.82
N LEU A 315 -19.81 -18.16 22.64
CA LEU A 315 -21.20 -18.60 22.44
C LEU A 315 -21.38 -20.09 22.72
N MET A 316 -20.48 -20.91 22.19
CA MET A 316 -20.49 -22.34 22.41
C MET A 316 -20.29 -22.69 23.91
N GLU A 317 -19.40 -21.98 24.62
CA GLU A 317 -19.26 -22.14 26.07
C GLU A 317 -20.58 -21.82 26.79
N GLN A 318 -21.28 -20.74 26.41
CA GLN A 318 -22.58 -20.41 27.01
C GLN A 318 -23.64 -21.48 26.74
N GLU A 319 -23.69 -22.03 25.52
CA GLU A 319 -24.62 -23.09 25.15
C GLU A 319 -24.36 -24.38 25.95
N LEU A 320 -23.09 -24.80 26.07
CA LEU A 320 -22.72 -25.96 26.87
C LEU A 320 -23.08 -25.78 28.35
N ILE A 321 -22.83 -24.59 28.92
CA ILE A 321 -23.22 -24.29 30.29
C ILE A 321 -24.74 -24.38 30.45
N GLN A 322 -25.51 -23.85 29.51
CA GLN A 322 -26.96 -23.93 29.54
C GLN A 322 -27.44 -25.38 29.49
N GLN A 323 -26.89 -26.21 28.60
CA GLN A 323 -27.22 -27.63 28.51
C GLN A 323 -26.95 -28.37 29.82
N VAL A 324 -25.81 -28.09 30.48
CA VAL A 324 -25.50 -28.67 31.79
C VAL A 324 -26.50 -28.23 32.85
N ILE A 325 -26.86 -26.94 32.90
CA ILE A 325 -27.89 -26.45 33.83
C ILE A 325 -29.22 -27.15 33.57
N GLU A 326 -29.62 -27.36 32.32
CA GLU A 326 -30.87 -28.04 31.95
C GLU A 326 -30.89 -29.52 32.36
N ILE A 327 -29.74 -30.22 32.33
CA ILE A 327 -29.62 -31.59 32.82
C ILE A 327 -29.89 -31.68 34.32
N TYR A 328 -29.34 -30.77 35.12
CA TYR A 328 -29.51 -30.77 36.59
C TYR A 328 -30.83 -30.12 37.03
N TYR A 329 -31.35 -29.18 36.26
CA TYR A 329 -32.57 -28.44 36.54
C TYR A 329 -33.49 -28.50 35.32
N PRO A 330 -34.26 -29.58 35.12
CA PRO A 330 -35.11 -29.76 33.93
C PRO A 330 -36.14 -28.64 33.74
N GLN A 331 -36.56 -28.01 34.84
CA GLN A 331 -37.49 -26.86 34.84
C GLN A 331 -36.88 -25.62 34.17
N PHE A 332 -35.55 -25.55 34.06
CA PHE A 332 -34.83 -24.45 33.41
C PHE A 332 -35.14 -24.37 31.92
N SER A 333 -35.36 -25.51 31.25
CA SER A 333 -35.78 -25.57 29.84
C SER A 333 -37.13 -24.88 29.56
N LYS A 334 -37.96 -24.71 30.59
CA LYS A 334 -39.30 -24.10 30.50
C LYS A 334 -39.29 -22.60 30.80
N LEU A 335 -38.12 -22.02 31.13
CA LEU A 335 -37.97 -20.59 31.40
C LEU A 335 -37.79 -19.81 30.10
N GLN A 336 -38.57 -18.74 29.94
CA GLN A 336 -38.40 -17.78 28.85
C GLN A 336 -37.58 -16.60 29.37
N LEU A 337 -36.33 -16.51 28.89
CA LEU A 337 -35.40 -15.44 29.25
C LEU A 337 -35.44 -14.36 28.17
N LYS A 338 -35.85 -13.14 28.54
CA LYS A 338 -35.73 -11.96 27.68
C LYS A 338 -34.47 -11.20 28.07
N ARG A 339 -33.66 -10.85 27.07
CA ARG A 339 -32.42 -10.07 27.24
C ARG A 339 -32.55 -8.73 26.51
N LEU A 340 -31.87 -7.70 27.01
CA LEU A 340 -31.90 -6.36 26.41
C LEU A 340 -31.26 -6.33 25.00
N PHE A 341 -30.32 -7.23 24.77
CA PHE A 341 -29.71 -7.62 23.50
C PHE A 341 -29.49 -9.13 23.54
N ASN A 342 -29.38 -9.85 22.41
CA ASN A 342 -29.22 -11.31 22.39
C ASN A 342 -28.09 -11.83 23.33
N PHE A 343 -27.09 -10.98 23.63
CA PHE A 343 -25.95 -11.27 24.50
C PHE A 343 -25.86 -10.39 25.77
N GLY A 344 -26.89 -9.60 26.05
CA GLY A 344 -26.94 -8.65 27.18
C GLY A 344 -27.46 -9.25 28.49
N PRO A 345 -27.56 -8.44 29.57
CA PRO A 345 -28.13 -8.88 30.84
C PRO A 345 -29.59 -9.31 30.68
N ILE A 346 -30.00 -10.27 31.51
CA ILE A 346 -31.36 -10.78 31.56
C ILE A 346 -32.26 -9.69 32.13
N SER A 347 -33.22 -9.23 31.34
CA SER A 347 -34.13 -8.13 31.67
C SER A 347 -35.49 -8.61 32.14
N GLU A 348 -35.92 -9.81 31.73
CA GLU A 348 -37.18 -10.41 32.17
C GLU A 348 -37.09 -11.94 32.14
N VAL A 349 -37.69 -12.59 33.15
CA VAL A 349 -37.75 -14.05 33.26
C VAL A 349 -39.20 -14.46 33.45
N ARG A 350 -39.71 -15.31 32.56
CA ARG A 350 -41.07 -15.87 32.69
C ARG A 350 -41.01 -17.38 32.87
N PHE A 351 -41.74 -17.87 33.86
CA PHE A 351 -42.00 -19.29 34.05
C PHE A 351 -43.49 -19.54 33.88
N GLN A 352 -43.88 -20.31 32.86
CA GLN A 352 -45.29 -20.64 32.59
C GLN A 352 -46.23 -19.41 32.55
N GLY A 353 -45.76 -18.30 31.97
CA GLY A 353 -46.51 -17.05 31.86
C GLY A 353 -46.49 -16.13 33.10
N LYS A 354 -45.86 -16.54 34.21
CA LYS A 354 -45.67 -15.69 35.40
C LYS A 354 -44.28 -15.08 35.41
N THR A 355 -44.20 -13.79 35.77
CA THR A 355 -42.93 -13.07 35.96
C THR A 355 -42.25 -13.56 37.24
N VAL A 356 -41.01 -13.99 37.11
CA VAL A 356 -40.15 -14.40 38.23
C VAL A 356 -39.37 -13.18 38.74
N ASP A 357 -39.10 -13.12 40.03
CA ASP A 357 -38.25 -12.08 40.61
C ASP A 357 -36.85 -12.12 39.99
N LEU A 358 -36.44 -11.00 39.40
CA LEU A 358 -35.22 -10.86 38.61
C LEU A 358 -33.97 -11.01 39.49
N GLU A 359 -33.97 -10.44 40.69
CA GLU A 359 -32.80 -10.43 41.58
C GLU A 359 -32.49 -11.83 42.11
N GLN A 360 -33.54 -12.53 42.56
CA GLN A 360 -33.41 -13.92 43.01
C GLN A 360 -32.99 -14.84 41.87
N PHE A 361 -33.57 -14.67 40.69
CA PHE A 361 -33.20 -15.46 39.52
C PHE A 361 -31.75 -15.21 39.09
N GLN A 362 -31.29 -13.96 39.07
CA GLN A 362 -29.91 -13.63 38.71
C GLN A 362 -28.91 -14.26 39.69
N LYS A 363 -29.22 -14.26 40.99
CA LYS A 363 -28.39 -14.90 42.02
C LYS A 363 -28.34 -16.42 41.82
N PHE A 364 -29.49 -17.06 41.58
CA PHE A 364 -29.57 -18.47 41.23
C PHE A 364 -28.79 -18.80 39.96
N TYR A 365 -29.01 -18.06 38.88
CA TYR A 365 -28.38 -18.29 37.59
C TYR A 365 -26.86 -18.12 37.66
N LYS A 366 -26.36 -17.15 38.42
CA LYS A 366 -24.92 -16.98 38.67
C LYS A 366 -24.33 -18.21 39.37
N ASN A 367 -25.00 -18.71 40.41
CA ASN A 367 -24.55 -19.91 41.13
C ASN A 367 -24.61 -21.16 40.23
N ALA A 368 -25.73 -21.38 39.54
CA ALA A 368 -25.91 -22.49 38.61
C ALA A 368 -24.87 -22.46 37.47
N LYS A 369 -24.52 -21.28 36.96
CA LYS A 369 -23.46 -21.08 35.96
C LYS A 369 -22.09 -21.47 36.50
N THR A 370 -21.75 -21.06 37.73
CA THR A 370 -20.49 -21.45 38.38
C THR A 370 -20.40 -22.96 38.57
N ILE A 371 -21.47 -23.59 39.06
CA ILE A 371 -21.56 -25.04 39.24
C ILE A 371 -21.38 -25.74 37.88
N ALA A 372 -22.12 -25.31 36.85
CA ALA A 372 -22.03 -25.89 35.51
C ALA A 372 -20.63 -25.75 34.91
N LYS A 373 -19.96 -24.61 35.09
CA LYS A 373 -18.55 -24.43 34.68
C LYS A 373 -17.62 -25.41 35.38
N ASN A 374 -17.78 -25.60 36.68
CA ASN A 374 -16.99 -26.55 37.45
C ASN A 374 -17.26 -28.01 37.03
N LYS A 375 -18.52 -28.35 36.69
CA LYS A 375 -18.90 -29.67 36.17
C LYS A 375 -18.36 -29.94 34.76
N LEU A 376 -18.19 -28.92 33.93
CA LEU A 376 -17.56 -29.03 32.61
C LEU A 376 -16.03 -29.24 32.67
N THR A 377 -15.42 -29.20 33.86
CA THR A 377 -13.99 -29.47 34.00
C THR A 377 -13.68 -30.96 33.81
N VAL A 378 -12.49 -31.24 33.27
CA VAL A 378 -12.01 -32.61 33.05
C VAL A 378 -11.97 -33.43 34.34
N HIS A 379 -11.61 -32.80 35.46
CA HIS A 379 -11.56 -33.49 36.75
C HIS A 379 -12.96 -33.98 37.17
N SER A 380 -13.99 -33.13 37.00
CA SER A 380 -15.37 -33.51 37.29
C SER A 380 -15.86 -34.63 36.38
N ASN A 381 -15.56 -34.57 35.08
CA ASN A 381 -15.94 -35.63 34.13
C ASN A 381 -15.30 -36.98 34.45
N ILE A 382 -14.00 -36.99 34.81
CA ILE A 382 -13.29 -38.21 35.24
C ILE A 382 -13.93 -38.78 36.51
N TYR A 383 -14.22 -37.91 37.49
CA TYR A 383 -14.85 -38.31 38.74
C TYR A 383 -16.25 -38.90 38.53
N GLN A 384 -17.10 -38.26 37.71
CA GLN A 384 -18.44 -38.77 37.40
C GLN A 384 -18.39 -40.10 36.64
N THR A 385 -17.48 -40.23 35.68
CA THR A 385 -17.25 -41.48 34.95
C THR A 385 -16.81 -42.59 35.91
N SER A 386 -15.95 -42.26 36.88
CA SER A 386 -15.49 -43.20 37.91
C SER A 386 -16.62 -43.62 38.83
N ARG A 387 -17.47 -42.69 39.29
CA ARG A 387 -18.68 -43.02 40.08
C ARG A 387 -19.64 -43.92 39.30
N LEU A 388 -19.87 -43.63 38.03
CA LEU A 388 -20.72 -44.45 37.17
C LEU A 388 -20.13 -45.86 37.00
N GLN A 389 -18.81 -45.95 36.80
CA GLN A 389 -18.10 -47.22 36.77
C GLN A 389 -18.28 -48.00 38.08
N PHE A 390 -18.14 -47.35 39.24
CA PHE A 390 -18.37 -47.99 40.55
C PHE A 390 -19.82 -48.43 40.74
N ALA A 391 -20.80 -47.60 40.36
CA ALA A 391 -22.22 -47.94 40.44
C ALA A 391 -22.56 -49.17 39.57
N ILE A 392 -22.06 -49.19 38.33
CA ILE A 392 -22.22 -50.33 37.41
C ILE A 392 -21.54 -51.59 37.99
N GLN A 393 -20.36 -51.44 38.59
CA GLN A 393 -19.66 -52.54 39.27
C GLN A 393 -20.41 -53.08 40.50
N GLY A 394 -21.20 -52.23 41.17
CA GLY A 394 -22.06 -52.62 42.29
C GLY A 394 -23.36 -53.29 41.86
N LEU A 395 -23.92 -52.92 40.71
CA LEU A 395 -25.22 -53.41 40.22
C LEU A 395 -25.10 -54.69 39.38
N ILE A 396 -23.98 -54.91 38.71
CA ILE A 396 -23.79 -56.05 37.80
C ILE A 396 -22.93 -57.13 38.46
N ALA A 397 -23.41 -58.39 38.45
CA ALA A 397 -22.64 -59.53 38.91
C ALA A 397 -21.26 -59.60 38.23
N ARG A 398 -20.20 -59.87 39.01
CA ARG A 398 -18.79 -59.87 38.54
C ARG A 398 -18.56 -60.71 37.28
N GLU A 399 -19.33 -61.77 37.07
CA GLU A 399 -19.23 -62.67 35.93
C GLU A 399 -19.74 -62.04 34.62
N ALA A 400 -20.82 -61.26 34.67
CA ALA A 400 -21.34 -60.52 33.54
C ALA A 400 -20.40 -59.37 33.13
N LEU A 401 -19.78 -58.70 34.11
CA LEU A 401 -18.72 -57.71 33.85
C LEU A 401 -17.48 -58.32 33.21
N LYS A 402 -17.05 -59.52 33.66
CA LYS A 402 -15.96 -60.26 33.02
C LYS A 402 -16.29 -60.62 31.57
N LYS A 403 -17.55 -60.99 31.28
CA LYS A 403 -18.03 -61.32 29.93
C LYS A 403 -18.11 -60.09 29.01
N LEU A 404 -18.56 -58.93 29.53
CA LEU A 404 -18.54 -57.66 28.79
C LEU A 404 -17.12 -57.17 28.53
N LYS A 405 -16.23 -57.30 29.53
CA LYS A 405 -14.81 -56.94 29.38
C LYS A 405 -14.08 -57.86 28.38
N SER A 406 -14.44 -59.15 28.32
CA SER A 406 -13.89 -60.09 27.33
C SER A 406 -14.47 -59.92 25.92
N GLN A 407 -15.59 -59.20 25.77
CA GLN A 407 -16.13 -58.72 24.49
C GLN A 407 -15.53 -57.38 24.03
N GLY A 408 -14.55 -56.83 24.77
CA GLY A 408 -13.88 -55.58 24.41
C GLY A 408 -13.29 -55.58 22.99
N ILE A 409 -13.00 -54.39 22.47
CA ILE A 409 -12.43 -54.17 21.15
C ILE A 409 -11.15 -55.01 21.03
N LYS A 410 -11.20 -56.06 20.21
CA LYS A 410 -10.03 -56.90 19.92
C LYS A 410 -8.99 -56.01 19.26
N LEU A 411 -7.76 -56.02 19.78
CA LEU A 411 -6.61 -55.43 19.12
C LEU A 411 -6.45 -56.11 17.76
N ASN A 412 -6.93 -55.47 16.69
CA ASN A 412 -6.68 -55.91 15.33
C ASN A 412 -5.28 -55.46 14.94
N LEU A 413 -4.28 -56.06 15.59
CA LEU A 413 -2.91 -55.98 15.15
C LEU A 413 -2.81 -56.86 13.91
N ASN A 414 -3.03 -56.26 12.75
CA ASN A 414 -2.84 -56.92 11.47
C ASN A 414 -1.32 -57.07 11.25
N TYR A 415 -0.74 -58.06 11.90
CA TYR A 415 0.68 -58.44 11.79
C TYR A 415 0.93 -59.44 10.67
N ASP A 416 0.06 -59.50 9.66
CA ASP A 416 0.34 -60.29 8.46
C ASP A 416 0.46 -59.39 7.23
N ASN A 417 1.70 -59.32 6.78
CA ASN A 417 2.14 -58.78 5.51
C ASN A 417 1.29 -59.35 4.36
N THR A 418 0.55 -58.50 3.67
CA THR A 418 0.76 -58.25 2.23
C THR A 418 -0.22 -57.19 1.72
N PHE A 419 0.35 -56.10 1.24
CA PHE A 419 -0.28 -55.10 0.37
C PHE A 419 -1.10 -55.78 -0.73
N LYS A 420 -2.43 -55.66 -0.68
CA LYS A 420 -3.31 -55.72 -1.86
C LYS A 420 -4.30 -54.55 -1.79
N SER A 421 -4.47 -53.91 -2.93
CA SER A 421 -5.01 -52.57 -3.10
C SER A 421 -6.47 -52.40 -2.63
N PRO A 422 -6.88 -51.18 -2.22
CA PRO A 422 -8.22 -50.90 -1.72
C PRO A 422 -9.22 -50.80 -2.87
N ARG A 423 -9.72 -51.95 -3.35
CA ARG A 423 -10.92 -52.07 -4.17
C ARG A 423 -11.48 -53.48 -4.02
N GLU A 424 -12.28 -53.66 -2.98
CA GLU A 424 -13.42 -54.60 -2.88
C GLU A 424 -13.73 -54.77 -1.40
N ASN A 425 -14.76 -54.05 -0.94
CA ASN A 425 -15.75 -54.48 0.07
C ASN A 425 -16.62 -53.28 0.43
N GLN A 426 -17.43 -52.87 -0.54
CA GLN A 426 -18.73 -52.31 -0.23
C GLN A 426 -19.73 -53.46 -0.16
N VAL A 427 -20.64 -53.36 0.81
CA VAL A 427 -21.91 -54.08 0.93
C VAL A 427 -21.83 -55.51 1.47
N GLN A 428 -21.88 -55.62 2.79
CA GLN A 428 -22.86 -56.50 3.43
C GLN A 428 -23.23 -55.92 4.81
N ALA A 429 -24.15 -54.96 4.78
CA ALA A 429 -25.01 -54.66 5.90
C ALA A 429 -26.14 -55.71 5.92
N SER A 430 -26.23 -56.49 7.00
CA SER A 430 -27.41 -57.17 7.59
C SER A 430 -26.84 -58.27 8.51
N LYS A 431 -27.20 -58.49 9.77
CA LYS A 431 -28.37 -58.17 10.61
C LYS A 431 -27.86 -58.11 12.05
N SER A 432 -28.16 -57.05 12.80
CA SER A 432 -28.15 -57.15 14.28
C SER A 432 -29.47 -57.77 14.73
N PRO A 433 -29.48 -58.77 15.62
CA PRO A 433 -30.73 -59.21 16.22
C PRO A 433 -31.23 -58.12 17.17
N VAL A 434 -32.52 -57.81 17.03
CA VAL A 434 -33.33 -57.07 17.99
C VAL A 434 -33.22 -57.81 19.33
N ILE A 435 -32.72 -57.13 20.36
CA ILE A 435 -32.80 -57.61 21.73
C ILE A 435 -34.15 -57.14 22.26
N GLU A 436 -35.03 -58.10 22.52
CA GLU A 436 -36.29 -57.95 23.22
C GLU A 436 -36.02 -57.58 24.68
N TYR A 437 -36.48 -56.42 25.12
CA TYR A 437 -36.40 -56.00 26.52
C TYR A 437 -37.49 -56.74 27.32
N GLN A 438 -37.10 -57.63 28.22
CA GLN A 438 -37.95 -58.00 29.34
C GLN A 438 -37.90 -56.88 30.38
N GLU A 439 -39.05 -56.27 30.64
CA GLU A 439 -39.25 -55.37 31.78
C GLU A 439 -38.95 -56.13 33.07
N ILE A 440 -37.92 -55.69 33.78
CA ILE A 440 -37.74 -55.99 35.20
C ILE A 440 -38.32 -54.78 35.93
N GLU A 441 -39.59 -54.88 36.32
CA GLU A 441 -40.16 -54.03 37.36
C GLU A 441 -39.50 -54.43 38.70
N ASP A 442 -38.54 -53.64 39.15
CA ASP A 442 -38.18 -53.59 40.56
C ASP A 442 -38.10 -52.12 40.98
N HIS A 443 -39.08 -51.70 41.78
CA HIS A 443 -39.10 -50.41 42.45
C HIS A 443 -37.96 -50.34 43.47
N ILE A 444 -36.83 -49.74 43.10
CA ILE A 444 -35.79 -49.36 44.05
C ILE A 444 -35.91 -47.86 44.33
N ASN A 445 -36.45 -47.54 45.50
CA ASN A 445 -36.53 -46.19 46.03
C ASN A 445 -35.15 -45.79 46.56
N LEU A 446 -34.33 -45.13 45.73
CA LEU A 446 -33.05 -44.56 46.13
C LEU A 446 -33.26 -43.14 46.68
N GLN A 447 -33.47 -43.03 47.99
CA GLN A 447 -33.25 -41.77 48.69
C GLN A 447 -31.74 -41.58 48.88
N PHE A 448 -31.15 -40.69 48.09
CA PHE A 448 -29.84 -40.14 48.36
C PHE A 448 -30.00 -39.02 49.39
N ILE A 449 -29.26 -39.11 50.50
CA ILE A 449 -29.24 -38.09 51.57
C ILE A 449 -28.21 -37.03 51.17
N ASP A 450 -28.58 -35.75 51.31
CA ASP A 450 -27.77 -34.57 50.93
C ASP A 450 -26.46 -34.41 51.73
N GLU A 451 -26.22 -35.20 52.78
CA GLU A 451 -25.09 -35.02 53.72
C GLU A 451 -23.71 -35.42 53.16
N ASP A 452 -23.63 -36.18 52.06
CA ASP A 452 -22.35 -36.50 51.41
C ASP A 452 -21.80 -35.35 50.54
N PHE A 453 -22.53 -34.24 50.39
CA PHE A 453 -22.11 -33.08 49.60
C PHE A 453 -21.32 -32.02 50.40
N ASP A 454 -21.50 -31.93 51.72
CA ASP A 454 -20.87 -30.89 52.55
C ASP A 454 -19.39 -31.17 52.90
N LEU A 455 -18.97 -32.43 52.84
CA LEU A 455 -17.61 -32.84 53.24
C LEU A 455 -16.51 -32.37 52.26
N PHE A 456 -16.84 -32.11 50.99
CA PHE A 456 -15.86 -31.67 49.99
C PHE A 456 -15.90 -30.17 49.68
N GLU A 457 -17.01 -29.47 49.98
CA GLU A 457 -17.02 -27.99 49.95
C GLU A 457 -16.11 -27.37 51.02
N GLN A 458 -15.87 -28.08 52.14
CA GLN A 458 -14.92 -27.64 53.16
C GLN A 458 -13.46 -27.85 52.77
N GLU A 459 -13.12 -28.90 52.00
CA GLU A 459 -11.73 -29.15 51.59
C GLU A 459 -11.27 -28.22 50.45
N ASP A 460 -12.13 -27.93 49.47
CA ASP A 460 -11.80 -27.01 48.36
C ASP A 460 -11.69 -25.54 48.83
N ASN A 461 -12.55 -25.12 49.76
CA ASN A 461 -12.45 -23.77 50.35
C ASN A 461 -11.17 -23.61 51.20
N GLN A 462 -10.73 -24.65 51.92
CA GLN A 462 -9.47 -24.62 52.68
C GLN A 462 -8.22 -24.60 51.78
N GLN A 463 -8.25 -25.20 50.59
CA GLN A 463 -7.16 -25.09 49.62
C GLN A 463 -7.13 -23.71 48.95
N HIS A 464 -8.30 -23.13 48.66
CA HIS A 464 -8.38 -21.81 48.04
C HIS A 464 -7.90 -20.68 48.96
N ASP A 465 -8.17 -20.78 50.27
CA ASP A 465 -7.67 -19.82 51.27
C ASP A 465 -6.16 -19.96 51.51
N LYS A 466 -5.62 -21.19 51.47
CA LYS A 466 -4.15 -21.41 51.56
C LYS A 466 -3.40 -20.82 50.37
N GLN A 467 -3.96 -20.91 49.16
CA GLN A 467 -3.35 -20.34 47.96
C GLN A 467 -3.33 -18.80 48.00
N LYS A 468 -4.40 -18.19 48.52
CA LYS A 468 -4.51 -16.72 48.65
C LYS A 468 -3.52 -16.12 49.65
N ILE A 469 -3.24 -16.85 50.75
CA ILE A 469 -2.22 -16.47 51.73
C ILE A 469 -0.81 -16.57 51.13
N ILE A 470 -0.54 -17.57 50.27
CA ILE A 470 0.75 -17.72 49.59
C ILE A 470 0.98 -16.57 48.59
N ASP A 471 -0.06 -16.16 47.86
CA ASP A 471 0.03 -15.07 46.88
C ASP A 471 0.21 -13.69 47.58
N GLU A 472 -0.43 -13.46 48.73
CA GLU A 472 -0.21 -12.23 49.53
C GLU A 472 1.20 -12.16 50.14
N ILE A 473 1.77 -13.30 50.56
CA ILE A 473 3.15 -13.38 51.06
C ILE A 473 4.18 -13.15 49.94
N GLN A 474 3.88 -13.54 48.70
CA GLN A 474 4.77 -13.27 47.57
C GLN A 474 4.76 -11.80 47.14
N VAL A 475 3.63 -11.10 47.28
CA VAL A 475 3.53 -9.67 46.93
C VAL A 475 4.21 -8.77 47.98
N GLN A 476 4.23 -9.15 49.27
CA GLN A 476 4.96 -8.41 50.31
C GLN A 476 6.48 -8.58 50.28
N ASN A 477 7.00 -9.63 49.62
CA ASN A 477 8.45 -9.84 49.45
C ASN A 477 9.01 -9.20 48.16
N LEU A 478 8.18 -8.49 47.40
CA LEU A 478 8.53 -7.79 46.15
C LEU A 478 8.37 -6.26 46.24
N GLN A 479 8.15 -5.73 47.44
CA GLN A 479 8.29 -4.32 47.82
C GLN A 479 9.47 -4.17 48.78
#